data_AF-A0A7L2C253-F1
#
_entry.id   AF-A0A7L2C253-F1
#
_cell.length_a   1.000
_cell.length_b   1.000
_cell.length_c   1.000
_cell.angle_alpha   90.00
_cell.angle_beta   90.00
_cell.angle_gamma   90.00
#
_symmetry.space_group_name_H-M   'P 1'
#
loop_
_entity.id
_entity.type
_entity.pdbx_description
1 polymer ?
#
loop_
_entity_poly.entity_id
_entity_poly.type
_entity_poly.pdbx_seq_one_letter_code
_entity_poly.pdbx_strand_id
1 'polypeptide(L)'
;QWDFESIRTVDPWGTEVGRRFRGGLRRWNMTVQWWLAAYVHRRGPRQHPLLRNAWTMLCSAYWHGLHGGQHLAFLSVPLWLAAEAAAEAALQRKFGVPLDDLGGWKGSALRGLQWFLKMRAFEYLSMGFVLREASATLSFWSSVHFCLHVLPL
;
A
#
# COMPACT_ATOMS: atom_id res chain seq x y z
N GLN A 1 -23.27 -7.99 24.11
CA GLN A 1 -21.93 -7.40 24.26
C GLN A 1 -21.83 -6.26 23.26
N TRP A 2 -21.34 -5.10 23.67
CA TRP A 2 -21.08 -4.00 22.74
C TRP A 2 -19.79 -4.31 21.98
N ASP A 3 -19.86 -4.28 20.66
CA ASP A 3 -18.71 -4.46 19.80
C ASP A 3 -18.12 -3.09 19.43
N PHE A 4 -16.86 -2.87 19.77
CA PHE A 4 -16.12 -1.62 19.56
C PHE A 4 -15.37 -1.61 18.22
N GLU A 5 -15.63 -2.56 17.32
CA GLU A 5 -15.02 -2.60 15.98
C GLU A 5 -15.20 -1.29 15.19
N SER A 6 -16.27 -0.51 15.44
CA SER A 6 -16.49 0.79 14.79
C SER A 6 -15.50 1.89 15.19
N ILE A 7 -14.88 1.79 16.37
CA ILE A 7 -13.86 2.74 16.86
C ILE A 7 -12.44 2.17 16.75
N ARG A 8 -12.30 0.90 16.33
CA ARG A 8 -11.00 0.26 16.14
C ARG A 8 -10.26 0.94 15.00
N THR A 9 -9.17 1.62 15.35
CA THR A 9 -8.41 2.43 14.38
C THR A 9 -7.31 1.61 13.69
N VAL A 10 -6.75 0.59 14.34
CA VAL A 10 -5.70 -0.25 13.77
C VAL A 10 -5.95 -1.72 14.12
N ASP A 11 -5.68 -2.61 13.16
CA ASP A 11 -5.47 -4.04 13.39
C ASP A 11 -3.98 -4.37 13.23
N PRO A 12 -3.18 -4.38 14.33
CA PRO A 12 -1.73 -4.56 14.24
C PRO A 12 -1.35 -5.91 13.65
N TRP A 13 -2.01 -6.98 14.12
CA TRP A 13 -1.73 -8.34 13.67
C TRP A 13 -1.99 -8.50 12.17
N GLY A 14 -3.16 -8.03 11.71
CA GLY A 14 -3.49 -8.10 10.30
C GLY A 14 -2.67 -7.17 9.41
N THR A 15 -2.16 -6.06 9.95
CA THR A 15 -1.26 -5.16 9.22
C THR A 15 0.11 -5.79 9.04
N GLU A 16 0.63 -6.44 10.10
CA GLU A 16 1.96 -7.03 10.12
C GLU A 16 2.02 -8.35 9.35
N VAL A 17 1.12 -9.28 9.67
CA VAL A 17 1.10 -10.65 9.13
C VAL A 17 0.37 -10.72 7.78
N GLY A 18 -0.46 -9.72 7.47
CA GLY A 18 -1.14 -9.64 6.18
C GLY A 18 -0.15 -9.65 5.02
N ARG A 19 -0.38 -10.53 4.04
CA ARG A 19 0.45 -10.68 2.84
C ARG A 19 0.34 -9.50 1.89
N ARG A 20 -0.89 -9.01 1.68
CA ARG A 20 -1.20 -7.99 0.65
C ARG A 20 -0.92 -6.57 1.15
N PHE A 21 -0.31 -5.75 0.32
CA PHE A 21 -0.07 -4.32 0.53
C PHE A 21 -1.39 -3.57 0.67
N ARG A 22 -2.36 -3.82 -0.23
CA ARG A 22 -3.73 -3.28 -0.10
C ARG A 22 -4.40 -3.71 1.20
N GLY A 23 -4.14 -4.94 1.66
CA GLY A 23 -4.67 -5.48 2.90
C GLY A 23 -4.14 -4.75 4.12
N GLY A 24 -2.82 -4.55 4.18
CA GLY A 24 -2.17 -3.80 5.25
C GLY A 24 -2.67 -2.36 5.33
N LEU A 25 -2.79 -1.66 4.19
CA LEU A 25 -3.28 -0.28 4.16
C LEU A 25 -4.71 -0.14 4.69
N ARG A 26 -5.59 -1.11 4.43
CA ARG A 26 -6.99 -1.09 4.91
C ARG A 26 -7.11 -1.32 6.41
N ARG A 27 -6.13 -1.99 7.03
CA ARG A 27 -6.09 -2.34 8.45
C ARG A 27 -5.33 -1.33 9.29
N TRP A 28 -4.63 -0.40 8.64
CA TRP A 28 -3.96 0.74 9.25
C TRP A 28 -4.84 2.00 9.15
N ASN A 29 -5.11 2.66 10.28
CA ASN A 29 -6.00 3.83 10.35
C ASN A 29 -7.37 3.58 9.69
N MET A 30 -8.03 2.49 10.09
CA MET A 30 -9.29 1.98 9.53
C MET A 30 -10.40 3.04 9.46
N THR A 31 -10.51 3.90 10.47
CA THR A 31 -11.49 5.00 10.52
C THR A 31 -11.21 6.06 9.45
N VAL A 32 -9.94 6.44 9.26
CA VAL A 32 -9.51 7.35 8.18
C VAL A 32 -9.66 6.68 6.81
N GLN A 33 -9.33 5.40 6.68
CA GLN A 33 -9.54 4.65 5.44
C GLN A 33 -11.02 4.60 5.05
N TRP A 34 -11.91 4.40 6.03
CA TRP A 34 -13.35 4.45 5.80
C TRP A 34 -13.78 5.85 5.35
N TRP A 35 -13.31 6.90 6.01
CA TRP A 35 -13.61 8.29 5.63
C TRP A 35 -13.12 8.62 4.21
N LEU A 36 -11.88 8.26 3.88
CA LEU A 36 -11.31 8.41 2.53
C LEU A 36 -12.15 7.64 1.51
N ALA A 37 -12.53 6.40 1.81
CA ALA A 37 -13.35 5.59 0.91
C ALA A 37 -14.74 6.22 0.67
N ALA A 38 -15.42 6.61 1.75
CA ALA A 38 -16.78 7.14 1.70
C ALA A 38 -16.85 8.52 1.05
N TYR A 39 -15.91 9.41 1.38
CA TYR A 39 -16.03 10.82 1.03
C TYR A 39 -15.12 11.26 -0.13
N VAL A 40 -13.93 10.70 -0.26
CA VAL A 40 -12.93 11.15 -1.24
C VAL A 40 -12.90 10.22 -2.45
N HIS A 41 -12.64 8.94 -2.21
CA HIS A 41 -12.46 7.93 -3.26
C HIS A 41 -13.70 7.78 -4.14
N ARG A 42 -14.92 7.80 -3.56
CA ARG A 42 -16.18 7.71 -4.33
C ARG A 42 -16.44 8.91 -5.25
N ARG A 43 -15.85 10.06 -4.95
CA ARG A 43 -15.95 11.31 -5.73
C ARG A 43 -14.81 11.48 -6.73
N GLY A 44 -13.75 10.67 -6.65
CA GLY A 44 -12.62 10.73 -7.57
C GLY A 44 -12.94 10.23 -9.00
N PRO A 45 -12.00 10.42 -9.95
CA PRO A 45 -12.18 10.05 -11.36
C PRO A 45 -12.54 8.56 -11.54
N ARG A 46 -13.70 8.27 -12.13
CA ARG A 46 -14.19 6.88 -12.24
C ARG A 46 -13.58 6.08 -13.39
N GLN A 47 -13.17 6.77 -14.46
CA GLN A 47 -12.69 6.16 -15.70
C GLN A 47 -11.27 5.58 -15.58
N HIS A 48 -10.48 6.06 -14.62
CA HIS A 48 -9.07 5.68 -14.46
C HIS A 48 -8.78 5.25 -13.02
N PRO A 49 -8.76 3.94 -12.69
CA PRO A 49 -8.56 3.44 -11.33
C PRO A 49 -7.27 3.93 -10.66
N LEU A 50 -6.18 4.07 -11.44
CA LEU A 50 -4.90 4.60 -10.95
C LEU A 50 -5.01 6.06 -10.53
N LEU A 51 -5.59 6.90 -11.40
CA LEU A 51 -5.81 8.32 -11.08
C LEU A 51 -6.76 8.48 -9.90
N ARG A 52 -7.75 7.60 -9.77
CA ARG A 52 -8.65 7.57 -8.61
C ARG A 52 -7.92 7.26 -7.31
N ASN A 53 -7.02 6.28 -7.33
CA ASN A 53 -6.19 5.95 -6.18
C ASN A 53 -5.23 7.10 -5.85
N ALA A 54 -4.59 7.69 -6.85
CA ALA A 54 -3.71 8.86 -6.69
C ALA A 54 -4.46 10.07 -6.11
N TRP A 55 -5.67 10.37 -6.60
CA TRP A 55 -6.55 11.40 -6.03
C TRP A 55 -6.82 11.16 -4.53
N THR A 56 -7.13 9.91 -4.17
CA THR A 56 -7.40 9.55 -2.77
C THR A 56 -6.16 9.72 -1.91
N MET A 57 -5.00 9.27 -2.40
CA MET A 57 -3.73 9.38 -1.67
C MET A 57 -3.22 10.81 -1.59
N LEU A 58 -3.49 11.66 -2.58
CA LEU A 58 -3.19 13.09 -2.54
C LEU A 58 -3.99 13.78 -1.43
N CYS A 59 -5.28 13.48 -1.32
CA CYS A 59 -6.10 14.00 -0.22
C CYS A 59 -5.60 13.49 1.15
N SER A 60 -5.17 12.22 1.22
CA SER A 60 -4.54 11.66 2.41
C SER A 60 -3.25 12.40 2.77
N ALA A 61 -2.38 12.69 1.79
CA ALA A 61 -1.16 13.46 2.01
C ALA A 61 -1.46 14.86 2.54
N TYR A 62 -2.42 15.55 1.92
CA TYR A 62 -2.87 16.86 2.37
C TYR A 62 -3.38 16.84 3.82
N TRP A 63 -4.14 15.81 4.21
CA TRP A 63 -4.61 15.63 5.59
C TRP A 63 -3.45 15.47 6.60
N HIS A 64 -2.34 14.86 6.19
CA HIS A 64 -1.13 14.72 7.02
C HIS A 64 -0.27 16.00 7.13
N GLY A 65 -0.53 17.01 6.29
CA GLY A 65 0.15 18.30 6.26
C GLY A 65 0.96 18.53 4.98
N LEU A 66 1.44 19.76 4.79
CA LEU A 66 2.19 20.19 3.59
C LEU A 66 3.68 19.82 3.66
N HIS A 67 3.98 18.54 3.91
CA HIS A 67 5.35 18.02 3.94
C HIS A 67 5.65 17.25 2.66
N GLY A 68 6.70 17.67 1.95
CA GLY A 68 7.05 17.11 0.65
C GLY A 68 7.33 15.60 0.68
N GLY A 69 8.01 15.10 1.72
CA GLY A 69 8.28 13.67 1.90
C GLY A 69 7.01 12.83 2.05
N GLN A 70 6.00 13.34 2.76
CA GLN A 70 4.71 12.66 2.91
C GLN A 70 3.96 12.57 1.57
N HIS A 71 4.00 13.64 0.77
CA HIS A 71 3.39 13.66 -0.56
C HIS A 71 4.04 12.62 -1.48
N LEU A 72 5.37 12.53 -1.46
CA LEU A 72 6.11 11.53 -2.21
C LEU A 72 5.73 10.10 -1.79
N ALA A 73 5.66 9.83 -0.49
CA ALA A 73 5.29 8.52 0.04
C ALA A 73 3.86 8.12 -0.38
N PHE A 74 2.88 9.00 -0.15
CA PHE A 74 1.48 8.73 -0.51
C PHE A 74 1.27 8.58 -2.01
N LEU A 75 1.91 9.40 -2.85
CA LEU A 75 1.77 9.30 -4.31
C LEU A 75 2.47 8.05 -4.88
N SER A 76 3.32 7.38 -4.12
CA SER A 76 3.91 6.09 -4.48
C SER A 76 2.99 4.91 -4.17
N VAL A 77 2.03 5.07 -3.25
CA VAL A 77 1.07 4.01 -2.87
C VAL A 77 0.23 3.48 -4.05
N PRO A 78 -0.34 4.31 -4.95
CA PRO A 78 -1.08 3.83 -6.11
C PRO A 78 -0.27 2.93 -7.05
N LEU A 79 1.04 3.20 -7.19
CA LEU A 79 1.94 2.37 -8.00
C LEU A 79 2.10 0.98 -7.38
N TRP A 80 2.32 0.91 -6.07
CA TRP A 80 2.37 -0.37 -5.33
C TRP A 80 1.05 -1.14 -5.40
N LEU A 81 -0.10 -0.46 -5.30
CA LEU A 81 -1.41 -1.10 -5.46
C LEU A 81 -1.63 -1.66 -6.87
N ALA A 82 -1.08 -1.00 -7.89
CA ALA A 82 -1.15 -1.44 -9.28
C ALA A 82 -0.26 -2.66 -9.52
N ALA A 83 0.98 -2.58 -9.03
CA ALA A 83 1.98 -3.64 -9.15
C ALA A 83 1.55 -4.91 -8.42
N GLU A 84 1.02 -4.79 -7.20
CA GLU A 84 0.45 -5.93 -6.48
C GLU A 84 -0.66 -6.61 -7.30
N ALA A 85 -1.59 -5.83 -7.85
CA ALA A 85 -2.69 -6.37 -8.65
C ALA A 85 -2.18 -7.05 -9.94
N ALA A 86 -1.19 -6.46 -10.61
CA ALA A 86 -0.57 -7.02 -11.80
C ALA A 86 0.19 -8.32 -11.50
N ALA A 87 0.94 -8.36 -10.39
CA ALA A 87 1.66 -9.54 -9.94
C ALA A 87 0.71 -10.68 -9.58
N GLU A 88 -0.37 -10.42 -8.82
CA GLU A 88 -1.37 -11.44 -8.50
C GLU A 88 -2.06 -11.98 -9.76
N ALA A 89 -2.41 -11.10 -10.72
CA ALA A 89 -2.98 -11.50 -12.00
C ALA A 89 -1.99 -12.36 -12.82
N ALA A 90 -0.72 -11.96 -12.89
CA ALA A 90 0.32 -12.70 -13.62
C ALA A 90 0.54 -14.10 -13.02
N LEU A 91 0.60 -14.21 -11.69
CA LEU A 91 0.71 -15.49 -10.98
C LEU A 91 -0.52 -16.36 -11.23
N GLN A 92 -1.72 -15.79 -11.16
CA GLN A 92 -2.95 -16.53 -11.44
C GLN A 92 -2.98 -17.07 -12.88
N ARG A 93 -2.57 -16.28 -13.87
CA ARG A 93 -2.45 -16.76 -15.26
C ARG A 93 -1.41 -17.87 -15.41
N LYS A 94 -0.30 -17.79 -14.67
CA LYS A 94 0.80 -18.77 -14.74
C LYS A 94 0.43 -20.11 -14.11
N PHE A 95 -0.28 -20.09 -13.00
CA PHE A 95 -0.60 -21.29 -12.22
C PHE A 95 -2.04 -21.79 -12.40
N GLY A 96 -2.90 -21.03 -13.08
CA GLY A 96 -4.31 -21.36 -13.30
C GLY A 96 -5.22 -21.15 -12.08
N VAL A 97 -4.63 -20.87 -10.91
CA VAL A 97 -5.35 -20.66 -9.64
C VAL A 97 -4.81 -19.40 -8.93
N PRO A 98 -5.62 -18.71 -8.11
CA PRO A 98 -5.15 -17.65 -7.24
C PRO A 98 -4.01 -18.14 -6.33
N LEU A 99 -3.10 -17.22 -5.96
CA LEU A 99 -1.96 -17.57 -5.08
C LEU A 99 -2.40 -18.08 -3.70
N ASP A 100 -3.59 -17.71 -3.24
CA ASP A 100 -4.17 -18.22 -1.99
C ASP A 100 -4.42 -19.73 -2.05
N ASP A 101 -4.82 -20.24 -3.23
CA ASP A 101 -5.16 -21.65 -3.46
C ASP A 101 -3.98 -22.48 -3.94
N LEU A 102 -2.83 -21.84 -4.23
CA LEU A 102 -1.63 -22.54 -4.69
C LEU A 102 -1.01 -23.33 -3.54
N GLY A 103 -1.18 -24.66 -3.57
CA GLY A 103 -0.61 -25.58 -2.59
C GLY A 103 0.90 -25.81 -2.71
N GLY A 104 1.45 -26.55 -1.74
CA GLY A 104 2.85 -26.99 -1.74
C GLY A 104 3.88 -25.91 -1.44
N TRP A 105 5.17 -26.29 -1.50
CA TRP A 105 6.29 -25.43 -1.12
C TRP A 105 6.38 -24.16 -1.98
N LYS A 106 6.05 -24.25 -3.27
CA LYS A 106 6.06 -23.12 -4.21
C LYS A 106 5.06 -22.05 -3.80
N GLY A 107 3.83 -22.46 -3.47
CA GLY A 107 2.80 -21.53 -2.99
C GLY A 107 3.21 -20.84 -1.70
N SER A 108 3.76 -21.59 -0.74
CA SER A 108 4.25 -21.01 0.52
C SER A 108 5.41 -20.05 0.31
N ALA A 109 6.37 -20.39 -0.56
CA ALA A 109 7.50 -19.51 -0.89
C ALA A 109 7.03 -18.21 -1.55
N LEU A 110 6.10 -18.27 -2.52
CA LEU A 110 5.55 -17.10 -3.19
C LEU A 110 4.74 -16.20 -2.24
N ARG A 111 3.94 -16.80 -1.35
CA ARG A 111 3.22 -16.04 -0.30
C ARG A 111 4.18 -15.36 0.67
N GLY A 112 5.24 -16.07 1.09
CA GLY A 112 6.29 -15.51 1.94
C GLY A 112 7.04 -14.37 1.25
N LEU A 113 7.38 -14.53 -0.03
CA LEU A 113 8.01 -13.49 -0.83
C LEU A 113 7.13 -12.24 -0.95
N GLN A 114 5.83 -12.40 -1.22
CA GLN A 114 4.92 -11.25 -1.31
C GLN A 114 4.76 -10.54 0.04
N TRP A 115 4.66 -11.27 1.14
CA TRP A 115 4.64 -10.68 2.47
C TRP A 115 5.94 -9.91 2.75
N PHE A 116 7.10 -10.48 2.40
CA PHE A 116 8.39 -9.83 2.56
C PHE A 116 8.48 -8.53 1.76
N LEU A 117 8.10 -8.56 0.47
CA LEU A 117 8.07 -7.38 -0.40
C LEU A 117 7.11 -6.31 0.15
N LYS A 118 5.95 -6.71 0.67
CA LYS A 118 4.99 -5.80 1.32
C LYS A 118 5.62 -5.10 2.53
N MET A 119 6.32 -5.83 3.40
CA MET A 119 6.99 -5.25 4.57
C MET A 119 8.06 -4.24 4.16
N ARG A 120 8.91 -4.61 3.18
CA ARG A 120 9.93 -3.71 2.63
C ARG A 120 9.31 -2.45 2.02
N ALA A 121 8.20 -2.58 1.30
CA ALA A 121 7.48 -1.43 0.76
C ALA A 121 6.96 -0.50 1.87
N PHE A 122 6.41 -1.05 2.95
CA PHE A 122 5.90 -0.26 4.08
C PHE A 122 7.02 0.53 4.77
N GLU A 123 8.14 -0.13 5.07
CA GLU A 123 9.32 0.51 5.68
C GLU A 123 9.94 1.57 4.77
N TYR A 124 9.99 1.31 3.47
CA TYR A 124 10.57 2.22 2.51
C TYR A 124 9.73 3.48 2.30
N LEU A 125 8.40 3.33 2.22
CA LEU A 125 7.48 4.45 2.09
C LEU A 125 7.35 5.23 3.41
N SER A 126 7.46 4.57 4.57
CA SER A 126 7.40 5.24 5.87
C SER A 126 8.56 6.22 6.09
N MET A 127 9.69 6.04 5.41
CA MET A 127 10.79 7.03 5.43
C MET A 127 10.35 8.43 4.97
N GLY A 128 9.41 8.53 4.03
CA GLY A 128 8.86 9.84 3.62
C GLY A 128 8.08 10.54 4.75
N PHE A 129 7.51 9.78 5.69
CA PHE A 129 6.86 10.33 6.88
C PHE A 129 7.86 10.71 7.96
N VAL A 130 8.94 9.93 8.11
CA VAL A 130 9.99 10.19 9.11
C VAL A 130 10.81 11.41 8.72
N LEU A 131 11.26 11.50 7.47
CA LEU A 131 12.15 12.56 6.99
C LEU A 131 11.42 13.88 6.72
N ARG A 132 10.13 13.83 6.35
CA ARG A 132 9.22 14.96 6.06
C ARG A 132 9.64 15.86 4.89
N GLU A 133 10.92 16.17 4.71
CA GLU A 133 11.45 16.95 3.61
C GLU A 133 11.55 16.11 2.34
N ALA A 134 11.17 16.69 1.19
CA ALA A 134 11.25 16.02 -0.10
C ALA A 134 12.70 15.72 -0.51
N SER A 135 13.60 16.69 -0.33
CA SER A 135 15.04 16.54 -0.63
C SER A 135 15.67 15.40 0.16
N ALA A 136 15.47 15.37 1.49
CA ALA A 136 16.00 14.31 2.34
C ALA A 136 15.44 12.93 1.94
N THR A 137 14.13 12.85 1.65
CA THR A 137 13.46 11.62 1.21
C THR A 137 14.00 11.12 -0.13
N LEU A 138 14.17 12.01 -1.11
CA LEU A 138 14.74 11.68 -2.42
C LEU A 138 16.21 11.27 -2.32
N SER A 139 17.01 11.92 -1.49
CA SER A 139 18.40 11.54 -1.24
C SER A 139 18.49 10.13 -0.63
N PHE A 140 17.63 9.81 0.34
CA PHE A 140 17.54 8.47 0.90
C PHE A 140 17.09 7.44 -0.14
N TRP A 141 16.05 7.74 -0.93
CA TRP A 141 15.60 6.83 -1.98
C TRP A 141 16.63 6.64 -3.09
N SER A 142 17.41 7.67 -3.41
CA SER A 142 18.52 7.59 -4.34
C SER A 142 19.67 6.73 -3.83
N SER A 143 19.97 6.75 -2.52
CA SER A 143 21.05 5.93 -1.95
C SER A 143 20.73 4.43 -1.99
N VAL A 144 19.45 4.07 -2.08
CA VAL A 144 18.99 2.68 -2.34
C VAL A 144 18.51 2.48 -3.77
N HIS A 145 18.93 3.35 -4.69
CA HIS A 145 18.68 3.27 -6.14
C HIS A 145 17.20 3.16 -6.54
N PHE A 146 16.29 3.74 -5.75
CA PHE A 146 14.85 3.66 -5.99
C PHE A 146 14.33 2.22 -6.18
N CYS A 147 15.00 1.23 -5.57
CA CYS A 147 14.78 -0.19 -5.85
C CYS A 147 13.32 -0.61 -5.65
N LEU A 148 12.62 -0.03 -4.67
CA LEU A 148 11.23 -0.30 -4.34
C LEU A 148 10.22 0.61 -5.07
N HIS A 149 10.68 1.54 -5.91
CA HIS A 149 9.86 2.16 -6.95
C HIS A 149 10.00 1.43 -8.29
N VAL A 150 11.17 0.86 -8.57
CA VAL A 150 11.44 0.12 -9.81
C VAL A 150 10.88 -1.29 -9.78
N LEU A 151 11.01 -2.04 -8.68
CA LEU A 151 10.51 -3.41 -8.57
C LEU A 151 8.99 -3.54 -8.86
N PRO A 152 8.14 -2.56 -8.46
CA PRO A 152 6.73 -2.50 -8.86
C PRO A 152 6.43 -2.24 -10.34
N LEU A 153 7.37 -1.70 -11.13
CA LEU A 153 7.18 -1.31 -12.55
C LEU A 153 7.57 -2.44 -13.50
#